data_AF-G3H8R8-F1
#
_entry.id   AF-G3H8R8-F1
#
_cell.length_a   1.000
_cell.length_b   1.000
_cell.length_c   1.000
_cell.angle_alpha   90.00
_cell.angle_beta   90.00
_cell.angle_gamma   90.00
#
_symmetry.space_group_name_H-M   'P 1'
#
loop_
_entity.id
_entity.type
_entity.pdbx_description
1 polymer ?
#
loop_
_entity_poly.entity_id
_entity_poly.type
_entity_poly.pdbx_seq_one_letter_code
_entity_poly.pdbx_strand_id
1 'polypeptide(L)'
;MEHIRTTKILHHHIASVEKLALTTSGCPLVIQCKNFRIVHFIVPRERDCHDIYNSLLQLSKQGKYEDLYAFSYNPKQNDSERLKGWEIIDLAKEYERMGVPNGKWKLCDANREYKVCETYPRELYVPKSAILPMIMGSSNFRSKGRLPVLSYCRQGTEAAICRCSQPLSGFSARCLEDEKLLKAISTANSGNHYMYVVDTRPKKITQCKNGLLTKDLLHVHPESPALKTSLSLKEQSLLPVNDTLRAIEGSNPPDNRYCDYPEEFSKSEPTVVSLEYGVARMTC
;
A
#
# COMPACT_ATOMS: atom_id res chain seq x y z
N MET A 1 3.32 -41.85 -30.93
CA MET A 1 3.15 -41.64 -29.47
C MET A 1 2.14 -40.54 -29.30
N GLU A 2 0.95 -40.84 -28.77
CA GLU A 2 -0.01 -39.80 -28.42
C GLU A 2 0.58 -38.93 -27.31
N HIS A 3 0.67 -37.62 -27.54
CA HIS A 3 0.98 -36.67 -26.48
C HIS A 3 -0.20 -36.60 -25.51
N ILE A 4 -0.11 -37.32 -24.38
CA ILE A 4 -1.07 -37.20 -23.29
C ILE A 4 -1.03 -35.76 -22.78
N ARG A 5 -2.11 -35.02 -23.00
CA ARG A 5 -2.26 -33.67 -22.44
C ARG A 5 -2.57 -33.78 -20.95
N THR A 6 -1.68 -33.27 -20.12
CA THR A 6 -1.88 -33.19 -18.66
C THR A 6 -2.18 -31.76 -18.24
N THR A 7 -3.32 -31.55 -17.58
CA THR A 7 -3.65 -30.29 -16.90
C THR A 7 -3.36 -30.43 -15.41
N LYS A 8 -2.57 -29.52 -14.83
CA LYS A 8 -2.23 -29.52 -13.40
C LYS A 8 -2.80 -28.29 -12.72
N ILE A 9 -3.50 -28.49 -11.60
CA ILE A 9 -4.02 -27.42 -10.74
C ILE A 9 -3.49 -27.68 -9.34
N LEU A 10 -2.61 -26.80 -8.83
CA LEU A 10 -2.12 -26.88 -7.46
C LEU A 10 -3.22 -26.38 -6.51
N HIS A 11 -3.44 -27.05 -5.38
CA HIS A 11 -4.54 -26.71 -4.46
C HIS A 11 -4.51 -25.26 -3.97
N HIS A 12 -3.31 -24.69 -3.73
CA HIS A 12 -3.15 -23.29 -3.32
C HIS A 12 -3.42 -22.26 -4.44
N HIS A 13 -3.53 -22.70 -5.70
CA HIS A 13 -3.97 -21.86 -6.82
C HIS A 13 -5.49 -21.78 -6.94
N ILE A 14 -6.23 -22.65 -6.24
CA ILE A 14 -7.69 -22.62 -6.24
C ILE A 14 -8.15 -21.39 -5.44
N ALA A 15 -8.99 -20.56 -6.05
CA ALA A 15 -9.66 -19.43 -5.42
C ALA A 15 -11.03 -19.84 -4.87
N SER A 16 -11.80 -20.60 -5.67
CA SER A 16 -13.07 -21.18 -5.25
C SER A 16 -13.34 -22.50 -5.97
N VAL A 17 -14.19 -23.32 -5.36
CA VAL A 17 -14.71 -24.56 -5.94
C VAL A 17 -16.21 -24.61 -5.75
N GLU A 18 -16.95 -24.94 -6.80
CA GLU A 18 -18.41 -24.99 -6.81
C GLU A 18 -18.88 -26.33 -7.39
N LYS A 19 -19.76 -27.04 -6.67
CA LYS A 19 -20.45 -28.25 -7.15
C LYS A 19 -21.86 -27.88 -7.58
N LEU A 20 -22.19 -28.06 -8.86
CA LEU A 20 -23.51 -27.75 -9.41
C LEU A 20 -24.46 -28.95 -9.30
N ALA A 21 -25.74 -28.70 -9.62
CA ALA A 21 -26.76 -29.75 -9.64
C ALA A 21 -26.40 -30.88 -10.61
N LEU A 22 -26.79 -32.12 -10.26
CA LEU A 22 -26.56 -33.30 -11.10
C LEU A 22 -27.29 -33.14 -12.43
N THR A 23 -26.60 -33.48 -13.52
CA THR A 23 -27.16 -33.49 -14.88
C THR A 23 -27.21 -34.92 -15.42
N THR A 24 -27.88 -35.11 -16.57
CA THR A 24 -27.89 -36.39 -17.28
C THR A 24 -26.50 -36.86 -17.75
N SER A 25 -25.54 -35.94 -17.85
CA SER A 25 -24.16 -36.22 -18.29
C SER A 25 -23.17 -36.38 -17.13
N GLY A 26 -23.62 -36.22 -15.88
CA GLY A 26 -22.78 -36.29 -14.68
C GLY A 26 -22.91 -35.06 -13.79
N CYS A 27 -22.06 -34.98 -12.76
CA CYS A 27 -22.05 -33.90 -11.78
C CYS A 27 -21.02 -32.82 -12.16
N PRO A 28 -21.44 -31.57 -12.45
CA PRO A 28 -20.51 -30.50 -12.81
C PRO A 28 -19.77 -29.97 -11.58
N LEU A 29 -18.46 -29.82 -11.72
CA LEU A 29 -17.56 -29.25 -10.73
C LEU A 29 -16.78 -28.09 -11.39
N VAL A 30 -16.90 -26.89 -10.84
CA VAL A 30 -16.25 -25.68 -11.35
C VAL A 30 -15.13 -25.29 -10.39
N ILE A 31 -13.92 -25.12 -10.92
CA ILE A 31 -12.75 -24.66 -10.18
C ILE A 31 -12.33 -23.31 -10.74
N GLN A 32 -12.41 -22.26 -9.92
CA GLN A 32 -11.85 -20.95 -10.26
C GLN A 32 -10.47 -20.84 -9.65
N CYS A 33 -9.49 -20.46 -10.47
CA CYS A 33 -8.11 -20.28 -10.05
C CYS A 33 -7.79 -18.80 -9.80
N LYS A 34 -6.80 -18.52 -8.94
CA LYS A 34 -6.32 -17.18 -8.62
C LYS A 34 -5.72 -16.43 -9.82
N ASN A 35 -5.42 -17.14 -10.91
CA ASN A 35 -4.98 -16.57 -12.19
C ASN A 35 -6.14 -16.35 -13.18
N PHE A 36 -7.37 -16.25 -12.69
CA PHE A 36 -8.60 -16.03 -13.47
C PHE A 36 -8.96 -17.14 -14.46
N ARG A 37 -8.24 -18.28 -14.45
CA ARG A 37 -8.66 -19.45 -15.21
C ARG A 37 -9.81 -20.15 -14.50
N ILE A 38 -10.84 -20.49 -15.27
CA ILE A 38 -11.98 -21.28 -14.80
C ILE A 38 -11.92 -22.63 -15.51
N VAL A 39 -11.96 -23.70 -14.72
CA VAL A 39 -11.90 -25.08 -15.22
C VAL A 39 -13.20 -25.78 -14.87
N HIS A 40 -13.87 -26.32 -15.89
CA HIS A 40 -15.11 -27.06 -15.75
C HIS A 40 -14.82 -28.56 -15.90
N PHE A 41 -15.15 -29.34 -14.88
CA PHE A 41 -15.12 -30.79 -14.91
C PHE A 41 -16.55 -31.34 -14.86
N ILE A 42 -16.77 -32.45 -15.55
CA ILE A 42 -17.98 -33.27 -15.40
C ILE A 42 -17.53 -34.61 -14.82
N VAL A 43 -17.88 -34.86 -13.55
CA VAL A 43 -17.55 -36.10 -12.86
C VAL A 43 -18.73 -37.07 -13.02
N PRO A 44 -18.51 -38.30 -13.52
CA PRO A 44 -19.63 -39.20 -13.88
C PRO A 44 -20.56 -39.56 -12.72
N ARG A 45 -20.00 -39.82 -11.52
CA ARG A 45 -20.77 -40.20 -10.33
C ARG A 45 -20.84 -39.05 -9.34
N GLU A 46 -22.04 -38.80 -8.82
CA GLU A 46 -22.27 -37.74 -7.84
C GLU A 46 -21.45 -37.95 -6.56
N ARG A 47 -21.36 -39.20 -6.07
CA ARG A 47 -20.57 -39.57 -4.89
C ARG A 47 -19.09 -39.19 -5.05
N ASP A 48 -18.48 -39.55 -6.18
CA ASP A 48 -17.07 -39.21 -6.45
C ASP A 48 -16.88 -37.68 -6.53
N CYS A 49 -17.82 -36.99 -7.16
CA CYS A 49 -17.79 -35.53 -7.26
C CYS A 49 -17.87 -34.87 -5.87
N HIS A 50 -18.71 -35.41 -4.99
CA HIS A 50 -18.85 -34.96 -3.62
C HIS A 50 -17.56 -35.15 -2.81
N ASP A 51 -16.92 -36.32 -2.94
CA ASP A 51 -15.64 -36.61 -2.27
C ASP A 51 -14.50 -35.70 -2.77
N ILE A 52 -14.42 -35.48 -4.09
CA ILE A 52 -13.47 -34.54 -4.70
C ILE A 52 -13.73 -33.12 -4.21
N TYR A 53 -14.98 -32.67 -4.24
CA TYR A 53 -15.38 -31.33 -3.81
C TYR A 53 -14.98 -31.05 -2.35
N ASN A 54 -15.31 -31.96 -1.42
CA ASN A 54 -14.96 -31.81 -0.01
C ASN A 54 -13.45 -31.80 0.20
N SER A 55 -12.72 -32.67 -0.50
CA SER A 55 -11.25 -32.71 -0.45
C SER A 55 -10.63 -31.41 -0.97
N LEU A 56 -11.12 -30.89 -2.11
CA LEU A 56 -10.66 -29.63 -2.67
C LEU A 56 -10.96 -28.45 -1.74
N LEU A 57 -12.15 -28.40 -1.13
CA LEU A 57 -12.49 -27.38 -0.14
C LEU A 57 -11.55 -27.37 1.06
N GLN A 58 -11.12 -28.55 1.52
CA GLN A 58 -10.20 -28.67 2.65
C GLN A 58 -8.77 -28.28 2.23
N LEU A 59 -8.30 -28.80 1.10
CA LEU A 59 -6.92 -28.60 0.62
C LEU A 59 -6.69 -27.20 0.03
N SER A 60 -7.73 -26.53 -0.46
CA SER A 60 -7.64 -25.15 -0.93
C SER A 60 -7.66 -24.13 0.22
N LYS A 61 -8.09 -24.52 1.42
CA LYS A 61 -8.05 -23.70 2.62
C LYS A 61 -6.69 -23.87 3.31
N GLN A 62 -5.92 -22.79 3.38
CA GLN A 62 -4.66 -22.79 4.12
C GLN A 62 -4.96 -22.59 5.60
N GLY A 63 -4.92 -23.66 6.39
CA GLY A 63 -5.13 -23.61 7.85
C GLY A 63 -3.83 -23.26 8.60
N LYS A 64 -2.71 -23.85 8.17
CA LYS A 64 -1.39 -23.63 8.77
C LYS A 64 -0.34 -23.36 7.70
N TYR A 65 0.79 -22.76 8.10
CA TYR A 65 1.88 -22.47 7.18
C TYR A 65 2.52 -23.75 6.64
N GLU A 66 2.65 -24.78 7.48
CA GLU A 66 3.29 -26.06 7.16
C GLU A 66 2.57 -26.82 6.04
N ASP A 67 1.29 -26.53 5.83
CA ASP A 67 0.47 -27.11 4.77
C ASP A 67 0.73 -26.46 3.40
N LEU A 68 1.48 -25.34 3.34
CA LEU A 68 1.82 -24.67 2.09
C LEU A 68 2.81 -25.49 1.27
N TYR A 69 2.68 -25.42 -0.06
CA TYR A 69 3.59 -26.11 -0.99
C TYR A 69 5.07 -25.74 -0.77
N ALA A 70 5.36 -24.54 -0.28
CA ALA A 70 6.71 -24.10 0.05
C ALA A 70 7.43 -25.04 1.05
N PHE A 71 6.71 -25.72 1.94
CA PHE A 71 7.28 -26.62 2.95
C PHE A 71 7.40 -28.08 2.47
N SER A 72 6.67 -28.46 1.43
CA SER A 72 6.74 -29.81 0.83
C SER A 72 7.57 -29.85 -0.46
N TYR A 73 7.80 -28.70 -1.10
CA TYR A 73 8.60 -28.59 -2.30
C TYR A 73 10.08 -28.89 -2.01
N ASN A 74 10.59 -29.97 -2.62
CA ASN A 74 12.00 -30.32 -2.58
C ASN A 74 12.53 -30.56 -4.00
N PRO A 75 13.21 -29.58 -4.62
CA PRO A 75 13.81 -29.73 -5.94
C PRO A 75 15.09 -30.58 -5.95
N LYS A 76 15.39 -31.31 -4.87
CA LYS A 76 16.65 -32.04 -4.65
C LYS A 76 17.88 -31.15 -4.58
N GLN A 77 17.69 -29.88 -4.19
CA GLN A 77 18.78 -28.97 -3.86
C GLN A 77 19.40 -29.37 -2.53
N ASN A 78 20.74 -29.31 -2.45
CA ASN A 78 21.42 -29.47 -1.17
C ASN A 78 21.26 -28.21 -0.29
N ASP A 79 21.54 -28.33 1.00
CA ASP A 79 21.34 -27.23 1.96
C ASP A 79 22.18 -25.99 1.63
N SER A 80 23.37 -26.17 1.03
CA SER A 80 24.24 -25.06 0.61
C SER A 80 23.64 -24.28 -0.56
N GLU A 81 23.11 -24.97 -1.57
CA GLU A 81 22.41 -24.34 -2.70
C GLU A 81 21.16 -23.59 -2.24
N ARG A 82 20.40 -24.18 -1.32
CA ARG A 82 19.23 -23.53 -0.73
C ARG A 82 19.63 -22.27 0.04
N LEU A 83 20.70 -22.31 0.82
CA LEU A 83 21.20 -21.15 1.57
C LEU A 83 21.63 -20.02 0.64
N LYS A 84 22.38 -20.34 -0.44
CA LYS A 84 22.77 -19.36 -1.46
C LYS A 84 21.58 -18.62 -2.06
N GLY A 85 20.43 -19.30 -2.24
CA GLY A 85 19.19 -18.70 -2.72
C GLY A 85 18.63 -17.61 -1.79
N TRP A 86 18.78 -17.77 -0.47
CA TRP A 86 18.37 -16.77 0.52
C TRP A 86 19.36 -15.61 0.63
N GLU A 87 20.65 -15.88 0.42
CA GLU A 87 21.74 -14.89 0.49
C GLU A 87 21.88 -14.02 -0.77
N ILE A 88 21.08 -14.26 -1.81
CA ILE A 88 21.07 -13.42 -3.03
C ILE A 88 20.82 -11.95 -2.68
N ILE A 89 19.94 -11.69 -1.70
CA ILE A 89 19.58 -10.34 -1.28
C ILE A 89 20.23 -10.04 0.07
N ASP A 90 21.29 -9.24 0.02
CA ASP A 90 21.96 -8.70 1.19
C ASP A 90 21.62 -7.22 1.33
N LEU A 91 20.77 -6.90 2.31
CA LEU A 91 20.32 -5.52 2.54
C LEU A 91 21.46 -4.62 3.01
N ALA A 92 22.45 -5.13 3.75
CA ALA A 92 23.59 -4.33 4.19
C ALA A 92 24.42 -3.89 2.98
N LYS A 93 24.67 -4.80 2.02
CA LYS A 93 25.31 -4.47 0.75
C LYS A 93 24.48 -3.53 -0.11
N GLU A 94 23.15 -3.61 -0.08
CA GLU A 94 22.30 -2.67 -0.82
C GLU A 94 22.40 -1.24 -0.25
N TYR A 95 22.46 -1.07 1.07
CA TYR A 95 22.72 0.23 1.67
C TYR A 95 24.14 0.72 1.41
N GLU A 96 25.14 -0.17 1.45
CA GLU A 96 26.53 0.15 1.08
C GLU A 96 26.63 0.62 -0.38
N ARG A 97 25.93 -0.04 -1.30
CA ARG A 97 25.82 0.35 -2.71
C ARG A 97 25.25 1.77 -2.86
N MET A 98 24.40 2.23 -1.94
CA MET A 98 23.89 3.60 -1.89
C MET A 98 24.82 4.58 -1.15
N GLY A 99 25.95 4.12 -0.61
CA GLY A 99 26.87 4.92 0.20
C GLY A 99 26.32 5.21 1.59
N VAL A 100 25.56 4.29 2.18
CA VAL A 100 24.95 4.41 3.51
C VAL A 100 25.44 3.24 4.39
N PRO A 101 25.82 3.45 5.66
CA PRO A 101 25.79 4.71 6.42
C PRO A 101 26.82 5.74 5.97
N ASN A 102 26.58 7.01 6.27
CA ASN A 102 27.46 8.13 5.94
C ASN A 102 27.32 9.29 6.96
N GLY A 103 27.80 10.49 6.62
CA GLY A 103 27.69 11.67 7.48
C GLY A 103 26.25 12.14 7.75
N LYS A 104 25.29 11.73 6.92
CA LYS A 104 23.88 12.16 6.98
C LYS A 104 22.93 11.06 7.48
N TRP A 105 23.26 9.80 7.24
CA TRP A 105 22.43 8.64 7.54
C TRP A 105 23.17 7.60 8.38
N LYS A 106 22.49 6.98 9.34
CA LYS A 106 23.05 5.93 10.19
C LYS A 106 22.13 4.71 10.27
N LEU A 107 22.75 3.57 10.54
CA LEU A 107 22.04 2.39 11.03
C LEU A 107 21.46 2.66 12.42
N CYS A 108 20.23 2.24 12.63
CA CYS A 108 19.51 2.23 13.88
C CYS A 108 19.07 0.79 14.16
N ASP A 109 19.52 0.26 15.29
CA ASP A 109 19.29 -1.10 15.76
C ASP A 109 18.08 -1.19 16.71
N ALA A 110 17.34 -0.09 16.91
CA ALA A 110 16.18 -0.04 17.80
C ALA A 110 15.10 -1.09 17.43
N ASN A 111 15.05 -1.52 16.16
CA ASN A 111 14.12 -2.54 15.69
C ASN A 111 14.72 -3.95 15.57
N ARG A 112 15.92 -4.22 16.12
CA ARG A 112 16.60 -5.52 15.99
C ARG A 112 15.76 -6.70 16.47
N GLU A 113 14.94 -6.47 17.51
CA GLU A 113 13.99 -7.42 18.09
C GLU A 113 12.53 -7.12 17.72
N TYR A 114 12.29 -6.34 16.66
CA TYR A 114 10.96 -5.94 16.20
C TYR A 114 10.10 -5.13 17.21
N LYS A 115 10.74 -4.60 18.27
CA LYS A 115 10.07 -3.86 19.36
C LYS A 115 9.52 -2.49 18.95
N VAL A 116 10.12 -1.83 17.96
CA VAL A 116 9.66 -0.51 17.47
C VAL A 116 8.54 -0.69 16.45
N CYS A 117 8.70 -1.64 15.52
CA CYS A 117 7.72 -1.94 14.51
C CYS A 117 7.87 -3.39 14.01
N GLU A 118 6.85 -4.21 14.30
CA GLU A 118 6.78 -5.62 13.92
C GLU A 118 6.81 -5.86 12.40
N THR A 119 6.39 -4.87 11.62
CA THR A 119 6.27 -4.99 10.14
C THR A 119 7.42 -4.34 9.38
N TYR A 120 8.45 -3.89 10.09
CA TYR A 120 9.67 -3.31 9.53
C TYR A 120 10.86 -4.28 9.67
N PRO A 121 11.92 -4.11 8.86
CA PRO A 121 13.12 -4.93 8.99
C PRO A 121 13.83 -4.66 10.33
N ARG A 122 14.69 -5.61 10.73
CA ARG A 122 15.52 -5.50 11.95
C ARG A 122 16.41 -4.26 11.97
N GLU A 123 16.93 -3.91 10.80
CA GLU A 123 17.87 -2.81 10.58
C GLU A 123 17.15 -1.66 9.90
N LEU A 124 17.17 -0.48 10.53
CA LEU A 124 16.56 0.73 10.00
C LEU A 124 17.63 1.78 9.73
N TYR A 125 17.48 2.53 8.64
CA TYR A 125 18.36 3.65 8.34
C TYR A 125 17.63 4.97 8.54
N VAL A 126 18.19 5.82 9.38
CA VAL A 126 17.59 7.07 9.86
C VAL A 126 18.61 8.21 9.79
N PRO A 127 18.18 9.49 9.85
CA PRO A 127 19.13 10.60 9.88
C PRO A 127 20.15 10.46 11.02
N LYS A 128 21.39 10.89 10.79
CA LYS A 128 22.50 10.80 11.77
C LYS A 128 22.13 11.48 13.10
N SER A 129 21.40 12.59 13.01
CA SER A 129 20.91 13.40 14.14
C SER A 129 19.72 12.78 14.89
N ALA A 130 19.05 11.76 14.35
CA ALA A 130 17.90 11.14 15.01
C ALA A 130 18.34 10.37 16.27
N ILE A 131 17.71 10.64 17.41
CA ILE A 131 17.98 9.97 18.69
C ILE A 131 16.84 9.02 19.08
N LEU A 132 17.10 8.06 19.97
CA LEU A 132 16.12 7.03 20.33
C LEU A 132 14.74 7.59 20.76
N PRO A 133 14.64 8.67 21.57
CA PRO A 133 13.34 9.29 21.87
C PRO A 133 12.56 9.76 20.63
N MET A 134 13.26 10.30 19.61
CA MET A 134 12.61 10.69 18.36
C MET A 134 12.06 9.49 17.60
N ILE A 135 12.83 8.39 17.57
CA ILE A 135 12.42 7.13 16.92
C ILE A 135 11.18 6.56 17.61
N MET A 136 11.19 6.46 18.93
CA MET A 136 10.07 5.92 19.72
C MET A 136 8.82 6.82 19.65
N GLY A 137 8.99 8.14 19.75
CA GLY A 137 7.86 9.07 19.66
C GLY A 137 7.22 9.04 18.27
N SER A 138 8.03 9.06 17.20
CA SER A 138 7.53 8.95 15.83
C SER A 138 6.85 7.59 15.58
N SER A 139 7.41 6.47 16.05
CA SER A 139 6.75 5.16 15.88
C SER A 139 5.38 5.13 16.56
N ASN A 140 5.27 5.64 17.79
CA ASN A 140 3.99 5.69 18.51
C ASN A 140 2.94 6.57 17.83
N PHE A 141 3.38 7.61 17.13
CA PHE A 141 2.49 8.49 16.38
C PHE A 141 2.13 7.99 14.97
N ARG A 142 2.76 6.92 14.50
CA ARG A 142 2.60 6.41 13.14
C ARG A 142 1.83 5.09 13.17
N SER A 143 0.85 4.93 12.28
CA SER A 143 0.03 3.73 12.23
C SER A 143 0.88 2.44 12.15
N LYS A 144 0.66 1.53 13.12
CA LYS A 144 1.43 0.27 13.27
C LYS A 144 2.94 0.46 13.52
N GLY A 145 3.37 1.60 14.09
CA GLY A 145 4.78 1.83 14.40
C GLY A 145 5.65 2.23 13.21
N ARG A 146 5.08 2.40 12.01
CA ARG A 146 5.84 2.54 10.76
C ARG A 146 6.33 3.98 10.56
N LEU A 147 7.31 4.36 11.37
CA LEU A 147 8.00 5.65 11.33
C LEU A 147 8.71 5.94 9.99
N PRO A 148 9.02 7.21 9.68
CA PRO A 148 9.86 7.60 8.54
C PRO A 148 11.26 6.98 8.60
N VAL A 149 11.57 6.13 7.61
CA VAL A 149 12.88 5.49 7.44
C VAL A 149 13.35 5.55 5.98
N LEU A 150 14.66 5.55 5.78
CA LEU A 150 15.29 5.62 4.46
C LEU A 150 14.98 4.37 3.63
N SER A 151 14.48 4.58 2.41
CA SER A 151 14.30 3.54 1.40
C SER A 151 15.36 3.62 0.30
N TYR A 152 15.72 4.84 -0.10
CA TYR A 152 16.70 5.07 -1.16
C TYR A 152 17.41 6.41 -0.96
N CYS A 153 18.71 6.46 -1.22
CA CYS A 153 19.49 7.70 -1.22
C CYS A 153 20.27 7.83 -2.54
N ARG A 154 20.15 8.99 -3.19
CA ARG A 154 20.89 9.28 -4.43
C ARG A 154 22.24 9.89 -4.09
N GLN A 155 23.30 9.17 -4.41
CA GLN A 155 24.67 9.69 -4.33
C GLN A 155 24.83 10.95 -5.20
N GLY A 156 25.66 11.90 -4.75
CA GLY A 156 25.91 13.18 -5.42
C GLY A 156 24.91 14.29 -5.06
N THR A 157 23.60 14.02 -5.08
CA THR A 157 22.58 15.04 -4.72
C THR A 157 22.07 14.96 -3.29
N GLU A 158 22.36 13.88 -2.56
CA GLU A 158 21.86 13.62 -1.20
C GLU A 158 20.32 13.55 -1.07
N ALA A 159 19.59 13.61 -2.19
CA ALA A 159 18.15 13.42 -2.22
C ALA A 159 17.79 12.01 -1.74
N ALA A 160 16.83 11.93 -0.81
CA ALA A 160 16.41 10.69 -0.19
C ALA A 160 14.92 10.43 -0.41
N ILE A 161 14.58 9.16 -0.58
CA ILE A 161 13.21 8.65 -0.52
C ILE A 161 13.06 7.96 0.82
N CYS A 162 12.19 8.50 1.67
CA CYS A 162 11.78 7.88 2.92
C CYS A 162 10.36 7.34 2.81
N ARG A 163 10.09 6.27 3.55
CA ARG A 163 8.75 5.65 3.63
C ARG A 163 8.26 5.62 5.07
N CYS A 164 6.95 5.76 5.25
CA CYS A 164 6.26 5.66 6.54
C CYS A 164 4.79 5.29 6.32
N SER A 165 4.08 4.99 7.41
CA SER A 165 2.62 5.01 7.40
C SER A 165 2.07 6.42 7.61
N GLN A 166 0.75 6.57 7.41
CA GLN A 166 0.03 7.76 7.85
C GLN A 166 0.29 8.06 9.34
N PRO A 167 0.38 9.35 9.72
CA PRO A 167 0.38 9.75 11.12
C PRO A 167 -1.00 9.53 11.75
N LEU A 168 -1.04 9.34 13.05
CA LEU A 168 -2.25 9.21 13.87
C LEU A 168 -2.75 10.60 14.31
N SER A 169 -2.75 11.54 13.37
CA SER A 169 -3.01 12.96 13.64
C SER A 169 -4.44 13.27 14.08
N GLY A 170 -5.41 12.36 13.88
CA GLY A 170 -6.81 12.61 14.21
C GLY A 170 -7.27 14.00 13.72
N PHE A 171 -7.95 14.75 14.58
CA PHE A 171 -8.39 16.12 14.29
C PHE A 171 -7.27 17.17 14.45
N SER A 172 -6.40 17.07 15.47
CA SER A 172 -5.37 18.08 15.76
C SER A 172 -4.12 17.53 16.47
N ALA A 173 -3.95 16.21 16.55
CA ALA A 173 -2.82 15.63 17.25
C ALA A 173 -1.51 15.90 16.49
N ARG A 174 -0.53 16.41 17.22
CA ARG A 174 0.84 16.66 16.76
C ARG A 174 1.80 15.84 17.62
N CYS A 175 2.91 15.44 17.02
CA CYS A 175 3.98 14.73 17.72
C CYS A 175 5.29 15.46 17.46
N LEU A 176 5.87 16.04 18.51
CA LEU A 176 7.09 16.82 18.42
C LEU A 176 8.27 15.96 17.94
N GLU A 177 8.32 14.70 18.39
CA GLU A 177 9.33 13.72 18.00
C GLU A 177 9.24 13.38 16.50
N ASP A 178 8.03 13.20 15.95
CA ASP A 178 7.80 12.95 14.53
C ASP A 178 8.18 14.17 13.68
N GLU A 179 7.79 15.38 14.10
CA GLU A 179 8.14 16.63 13.44
C GLU A 179 9.67 16.86 13.42
N LYS A 180 10.34 16.60 14.54
CA LYS A 180 11.81 16.65 14.61
C LYS A 180 12.46 15.62 13.70
N LEU A 181 11.89 14.41 13.58
CA LEU A 181 12.42 13.37 12.70
C LEU A 181 12.26 13.75 11.23
N LEU A 182 11.11 14.29 10.83
CA LEU A 182 10.88 14.84 9.49
C LEU A 182 11.82 16.01 9.18
N LYS A 183 12.03 16.93 10.13
CA LYS A 183 13.00 18.01 9.99
C LYS A 183 14.42 17.47 9.81
N ALA A 184 14.81 16.44 10.59
CA ALA A 184 16.10 15.79 10.46
C ALA A 184 16.30 15.16 9.06
N ILE A 185 15.26 14.52 8.50
CA ILE A 185 15.26 14.00 7.13
C ILE A 185 15.48 15.13 6.12
N SER A 186 14.73 16.23 6.25
CA SER A 186 14.88 17.38 5.37
C SER A 186 16.30 17.96 5.41
N THR A 187 16.86 18.16 6.60
CA THR A 187 18.23 18.68 6.78
C THR A 187 19.33 17.73 6.34
N ALA A 188 19.02 16.44 6.11
CA ALA A 188 19.98 15.49 5.56
C ALA A 188 20.37 15.83 4.11
N ASN A 189 19.52 16.57 3.39
CA ASN A 189 19.83 17.15 2.09
C ASN A 189 20.09 18.65 2.23
N SER A 190 21.36 19.04 2.35
CA SER A 190 21.74 20.46 2.50
C SER A 190 21.48 21.31 1.25
N GLY A 191 21.26 20.70 0.09
CA GLY A 191 21.07 21.41 -1.18
C GLY A 191 19.61 21.80 -1.47
N ASN A 192 18.65 21.47 -0.60
CA ASN A 192 17.24 21.78 -0.82
C ASN A 192 16.54 22.19 0.48
N HIS A 193 15.72 23.24 0.41
CA HIS A 193 14.95 23.76 1.55
C HIS A 193 13.55 23.13 1.68
N TYR A 194 13.16 22.31 0.71
CA TYR A 194 11.84 21.69 0.67
C TYR A 194 11.91 20.18 0.83
N MET A 195 10.99 19.66 1.65
CA MET A 195 10.69 18.24 1.71
C MET A 195 9.30 18.00 1.11
N TYR A 196 9.16 16.93 0.34
CA TYR A 196 7.87 16.52 -0.21
C TYR A 196 7.33 15.32 0.56
N VAL A 197 6.05 15.37 0.91
CA VAL A 197 5.29 14.26 1.46
C VAL A 197 4.27 13.82 0.42
N VAL A 198 4.38 12.58 -0.05
CA VAL A 198 3.49 12.04 -1.07
C VAL A 198 2.53 11.05 -0.40
N ASP A 199 1.24 11.40 -0.38
CA ASP A 199 0.17 10.50 0.05
C ASP A 199 -0.51 9.91 -1.19
N THR A 200 -0.42 8.60 -1.35
CA THR A 200 -0.98 7.90 -2.51
C THR A 200 -2.49 7.70 -2.43
N ARG A 201 -3.14 8.13 -1.34
CA ARG A 201 -4.60 8.02 -1.19
C ARG A 201 -5.31 9.15 -1.94
N PRO A 202 -6.50 8.88 -2.49
CA PRO A 202 -7.38 9.94 -2.98
C PRO A 202 -7.72 10.94 -1.87
N LYS A 203 -7.76 12.24 -2.20
CA LYS A 203 -8.01 13.34 -1.24
C LYS A 203 -9.19 13.10 -0.29
N LYS A 204 -10.30 12.54 -0.80
CA LYS A 204 -11.51 12.25 -0.01
C LYS A 204 -11.26 11.25 1.14
N ILE A 205 -10.40 10.24 0.92
CA ILE A 205 -10.11 9.20 1.91
C ILE A 205 -9.10 9.69 2.96
N THR A 206 -8.21 10.60 2.58
CA THR A 206 -7.26 11.25 3.50
C THR A 206 -7.98 12.07 4.57
N GLN A 207 -9.07 12.76 4.21
CA GLN A 207 -9.91 13.51 5.15
C GLN A 207 -10.78 12.58 6.03
N CYS A 208 -11.42 11.55 5.46
CA CYS A 208 -12.29 10.64 6.22
C CYS A 208 -11.58 9.73 7.24
N LYS A 209 -10.26 9.52 7.14
CA LYS A 209 -9.50 8.81 8.20
C LYS A 209 -9.03 9.74 9.33
N ASN A 210 -9.02 11.04 9.07
CA ASN A 210 -8.75 12.09 10.08
C ASN A 210 -10.04 12.60 10.73
N GLY A 211 -11.21 12.23 10.20
CA GLY A 211 -12.51 12.49 10.82
C GLY A 211 -13.48 11.36 10.52
N LEU A 212 -13.87 10.60 11.55
CA LEU A 212 -15.06 9.76 11.47
C LEU A 212 -16.01 10.12 12.60
N LEU A 213 -17.25 10.41 12.19
CA LEU A 213 -18.49 10.62 12.95
C LEU A 213 -18.80 12.05 13.42
N THR A 214 -19.26 12.88 12.48
CA THR A 214 -20.42 13.76 12.72
C THR A 214 -21.46 13.36 11.69
N LYS A 215 -22.45 12.55 12.09
CA LYS A 215 -23.82 13.04 12.31
C LYS A 215 -24.22 14.04 11.22
N ASP A 216 -24.63 13.52 10.06
CA ASP A 216 -25.57 14.16 9.14
C ASP A 216 -26.01 13.11 8.11
N LEU A 217 -26.90 12.23 8.55
CA LEU A 217 -27.89 11.50 7.75
C LEU A 217 -28.87 10.84 8.73
N LEU A 218 -29.43 11.65 9.62
CA LEU A 218 -30.75 11.39 10.19
C LEU A 218 -31.69 12.38 9.52
N HIS A 219 -32.84 11.87 9.07
CA HIS A 219 -33.95 12.54 8.36
C HIS A 219 -33.95 12.41 6.83
N VAL A 220 -34.29 11.21 6.36
CA VAL A 220 -35.38 11.08 5.38
C VAL A 220 -36.27 9.92 5.83
N HIS A 221 -37.55 10.20 6.05
CA HIS A 221 -38.60 9.26 6.48
C HIS A 221 -38.90 8.18 5.42
N PRO A 222 -39.61 7.09 5.79
CA PRO A 222 -39.64 5.83 5.06
C PRO A 222 -40.73 5.81 4.01
N GLU A 223 -40.40 5.41 2.78
CA GLU A 223 -41.34 4.70 1.91
C GLU A 223 -40.58 3.62 1.14
N SER A 224 -41.05 2.37 1.28
CA SER A 224 -40.73 1.30 0.33
C SER A 224 -41.68 1.42 -0.85
N PRO A 225 -41.22 1.14 -2.08
CA PRO A 225 -41.78 -0.04 -2.74
C PRO A 225 -40.80 -0.85 -3.62
N ALA A 226 -40.98 -2.17 -3.52
CA ALA A 226 -40.89 -3.21 -4.55
C ALA A 226 -39.66 -3.32 -5.48
N LEU A 227 -39.02 -4.50 -5.40
CA LEU A 227 -38.11 -5.05 -6.40
C LEU A 227 -38.71 -5.06 -7.81
N LYS A 228 -37.95 -4.53 -8.79
CA LYS A 228 -37.94 -5.05 -10.17
C LYS A 228 -36.52 -5.06 -10.74
N THR A 229 -36.34 -6.06 -11.59
CA THR A 229 -35.14 -6.72 -12.09
C THR A 229 -34.35 -5.91 -13.12
N SER A 230 -33.09 -6.33 -13.30
CA SER A 230 -32.20 -6.13 -14.46
C SER A 230 -31.58 -4.75 -14.68
N LEU A 231 -30.24 -4.69 -14.57
CA LEU A 231 -29.44 -3.74 -15.33
C LEU A 231 -28.32 -4.49 -16.03
N SER A 232 -28.58 -4.71 -17.31
CA SER A 232 -27.65 -5.09 -18.36
C SER A 232 -26.50 -4.08 -18.49
N LEU A 233 -25.26 -4.58 -18.47
CA LEU A 233 -24.10 -3.84 -18.94
C LEU A 233 -24.22 -3.65 -20.46
N LYS A 234 -24.36 -2.41 -20.92
CA LYS A 234 -24.15 -2.04 -22.33
C LYS A 234 -22.67 -1.70 -22.51
N GLU A 235 -22.02 -2.44 -23.40
CA GLU A 235 -20.72 -2.08 -23.99
C GLU A 235 -20.77 -0.70 -24.62
N GLN A 236 -19.73 0.10 -24.41
CA GLN A 236 -19.44 1.31 -25.17
C GLN A 236 -18.20 1.08 -26.03
N SER A 237 -18.40 1.20 -27.34
CA SER A 237 -17.39 1.14 -28.39
C SER A 237 -16.50 2.39 -28.40
N LEU A 238 -15.19 2.19 -28.48
CA LEU A 238 -14.13 3.20 -28.70
C LEU A 238 -14.15 3.73 -30.13
N LEU A 239 -13.99 5.06 -30.34
CA LEU A 239 -13.39 5.74 -31.52
C LEU A 239 -13.11 7.25 -31.16
N PRO A 240 -12.29 8.03 -31.90
CA PRO A 240 -10.84 8.19 -31.74
C PRO A 240 -10.39 9.63 -31.39
N VAL A 241 -9.11 9.78 -31.05
CA VAL A 241 -8.38 11.02 -30.70
C VAL A 241 -8.26 11.97 -31.90
N ASN A 242 -8.39 13.27 -31.66
CA ASN A 242 -7.87 14.32 -32.55
C ASN A 242 -7.23 15.46 -31.75
N ASP A 243 -5.97 15.74 -32.07
CA ASP A 243 -5.18 16.88 -31.62
C ASP A 243 -5.74 18.19 -32.20
N THR A 244 -5.86 19.23 -31.38
CA THR A 244 -5.73 20.63 -31.84
C THR A 244 -5.34 21.57 -30.68
N LEU A 245 -4.19 22.21 -30.85
CA LEU A 245 -3.72 23.39 -30.12
C LEU A 245 -4.69 24.56 -30.27
N ARG A 246 -5.00 25.28 -29.17
CA ARG A 246 -5.30 26.72 -29.19
C ARG A 246 -4.83 27.40 -27.90
N ALA A 247 -3.92 28.36 -28.07
CA ALA A 247 -3.55 29.39 -27.11
C ALA A 247 -4.38 30.65 -27.38
N ILE A 248 -4.84 31.38 -26.36
CA ILE A 248 -5.13 32.82 -26.42
C ILE A 248 -4.91 33.45 -25.03
N GLU A 249 -4.10 34.50 -25.01
CA GLU A 249 -3.78 35.44 -23.93
C GLU A 249 -4.96 36.38 -23.60
N GLY A 250 -4.95 36.99 -22.40
CA GLY A 250 -5.89 38.07 -22.09
C GLY A 250 -5.82 38.58 -20.66
N SER A 251 -4.82 39.42 -20.39
CA SER A 251 -4.62 40.25 -19.21
C SER A 251 -5.63 41.41 -19.09
N ASN A 252 -6.07 41.73 -17.85
CA ASN A 252 -5.97 43.08 -17.24
C ASN A 252 -6.56 43.14 -15.80
N PRO A 253 -5.88 43.81 -14.83
CA PRO A 253 -6.37 44.17 -13.47
C PRO A 253 -6.70 45.69 -13.38
N PRO A 254 -6.81 46.35 -12.20
CA PRO A 254 -7.37 45.99 -10.89
C PRO A 254 -8.54 46.94 -10.49
N ASP A 255 -9.34 46.61 -9.48
CA ASP A 255 -10.10 47.64 -8.74
C ASP A 255 -9.86 47.47 -7.24
N ASN A 256 -9.43 48.58 -6.63
CA ASN A 256 -8.91 48.71 -5.28
C ASN A 256 -9.89 49.63 -4.55
N ARG A 257 -10.47 49.23 -3.41
CA ARG A 257 -11.02 50.18 -2.42
C ARG A 257 -11.30 49.55 -1.04
N TYR A 258 -10.37 49.85 -0.12
CA TYR A 258 -10.49 50.28 1.29
C TYR A 258 -11.24 49.44 2.34
N CYS A 259 -10.53 49.06 3.42
CA CYS A 259 -10.67 49.65 4.78
C CYS A 259 -9.65 49.05 5.78
N ASP A 260 -8.82 49.91 6.37
CA ASP A 260 -7.87 49.65 7.47
C ASP A 260 -8.56 49.57 8.86
N TYR A 261 -8.07 48.69 9.75
CA TYR A 261 -7.98 48.86 11.21
C TYR A 261 -6.78 48.02 11.75
N PRO A 262 -6.17 48.40 12.90
CA PRO A 262 -4.74 48.25 13.17
C PRO A 262 -4.32 46.92 13.83
N GLU A 263 -3.00 46.70 13.79
CA GLU A 263 -2.20 45.56 14.25
C GLU A 263 -2.54 45.01 15.64
N GLU A 264 -2.59 43.68 15.75
CA GLU A 264 -2.22 42.95 16.97
C GLU A 264 -1.36 41.73 16.61
N PHE A 265 -0.26 41.59 17.35
CA PHE A 265 0.83 40.61 17.18
C PHE A 265 0.32 39.16 17.02
N SER A 266 0.31 38.63 15.80
CA SER A 266 0.19 37.19 15.55
C SER A 266 1.55 36.60 15.17
N LYS A 267 1.99 35.60 15.94
CA LYS A 267 3.16 34.78 15.61
C LYS A 267 2.90 34.11 14.26
N SER A 268 3.91 34.12 13.37
CA SER A 268 3.83 33.51 12.05
C SER A 268 3.41 32.03 12.12
N GLU A 269 2.20 31.73 11.68
CA GLU A 269 1.78 30.36 11.38
C GLU A 269 2.63 29.82 10.23
N PRO A 270 3.10 28.56 10.27
CA PRO A 270 3.70 27.94 9.10
C PRO A 270 2.63 27.84 7.99
N THR A 271 2.96 28.40 6.83
CA THR A 271 2.07 28.50 5.67
C THR A 271 1.56 27.12 5.25
N VAL A 272 0.23 27.00 5.21
CA VAL A 272 -0.52 25.80 4.84
C VAL A 272 -0.05 25.24 3.50
N VAL A 273 0.18 23.93 3.50
CA VAL A 273 0.69 23.15 2.37
C VAL A 273 -0.39 23.02 1.29
N SER A 274 -0.13 23.53 0.08
CA SER A 274 -0.95 23.23 -1.09
C SER A 274 -0.85 21.74 -1.41
N LEU A 275 -1.94 21.00 -1.20
CA LEU A 275 -2.09 19.60 -1.58
C LEU A 275 -2.54 19.52 -3.04
N GLU A 276 -1.63 19.73 -3.99
CA GLU A 276 -1.90 19.36 -5.38
C GLU A 276 -1.54 17.88 -5.59
N TYR A 277 -2.47 17.09 -6.14
CA TYR A 277 -2.27 15.66 -6.46
C TYR A 277 -1.78 14.73 -5.33
N GLY A 278 -2.07 15.06 -4.06
CA GLY A 278 -1.62 14.24 -2.91
C GLY A 278 -0.16 14.49 -2.52
N VAL A 279 0.47 15.52 -3.10
CA VAL A 279 1.80 15.97 -2.74
C VAL A 279 1.70 17.18 -1.82
N ALA A 280 2.29 17.05 -0.64
CA ALA A 280 2.45 18.12 0.33
C ALA A 280 3.90 18.64 0.27
N ARG A 281 4.09 19.90 -0.12
CA ARG A 281 5.39 20.58 -0.03
C ARG A 281 5.55 21.22 1.35
N MET A 282 6.51 20.74 2.13
CA MET A 282 6.86 21.31 3.44
C MET A 282 8.10 22.18 3.31
N THR A 283 8.01 23.43 3.74
CA THR A 283 9.16 24.30 3.96
C THR A 283 9.76 23.95 5.30
N CYS A 284 11.06 23.65 5.35
CA CYS A 284 11.71 23.25 6.59
C CYS A 284 12.50 24.40 7.21
#